data_AF-A0A2E3YQ37-F1
#
_entry.id   AF-A0A2E3YQ37-F1
#
_cell.length_a   1.000
_cell.length_b   1.000
_cell.length_c   1.000
_cell.angle_alpha   90.00
_cell.angle_beta   90.00
_cell.angle_gamma   90.00
#
_symmetry.space_group_name_H-M   'P 1'
#
loop_
_entity.id
_entity.type
_entity.pdbx_description
1 polymer ?
#
loop_
_entity_poly.entity_id
_entity_poly.type
_entity_poly.pdbx_seq_one_letter_code
_entity_poly.pdbx_strand_id
1 'polypeptide(L)'
;MSTKGWRRWVYQPQALPLRRVLYQVHLWLGITVGLYVVVISISGSAVVFRRELTRWLLPDGNIPNTGYPWALVILEWFVDLHDNLLFGSIGRDLNGVGAVFVAVIVLTGTFIWWPGRQRWKQSLMVQRTQARRFSWHLHSAIGFWSLIFLFGWSVTGIYFAFPEPFEWFFNRFDQDPSDFQRPGEGILLVLIDLHFGRFGGLAIRTLWVVLGLLPAVLFITGATVWWKRTQKK
;
A
#
# COMPACT_ATOMS: atom_id res chain seq x y z
N MET A 1 -10.24 14.97 25.38
CA MET A 1 -8.78 14.77 25.60
C MET A 1 -8.23 15.94 26.41
N SER A 2 -7.53 15.70 27.52
CA SER A 2 -6.92 16.77 28.34
C SER A 2 -5.97 17.64 27.51
N THR A 3 -6.08 18.97 27.64
CA THR A 3 -5.22 19.97 26.98
C THR A 3 -3.72 19.75 27.26
N LYS A 4 -3.39 19.09 28.39
CA LYS A 4 -2.02 18.69 28.74
C LYS A 4 -1.50 17.54 27.87
N GLY A 5 -2.35 16.58 27.51
CA GLY A 5 -2.00 15.44 26.65
C GLY A 5 -1.71 15.88 25.22
N TRP A 6 -2.56 16.73 24.66
CA TRP A 6 -2.38 17.28 23.31
C TRP A 6 -1.07 18.07 23.18
N ARG A 7 -0.81 18.99 24.12
CA ARG A 7 0.46 19.73 24.15
C ARG A 7 1.67 18.79 24.23
N ARG A 8 1.63 17.76 25.07
CA ARG A 8 2.73 16.79 25.17
C ARG A 8 2.97 16.05 23.85
N TRP A 9 1.92 15.65 23.13
CA TRP A 9 2.07 15.01 21.82
C TRP A 9 2.68 15.96 20.76
N VAL A 10 2.23 17.22 20.72
CA VAL A 10 2.74 18.21 19.75
C VAL A 10 4.23 18.51 19.95
N TYR A 11 4.69 18.63 21.19
CA TYR A 11 6.07 19.07 21.49
C TYR A 11 7.02 17.92 21.85
N GLN A 12 6.55 16.90 22.56
CA GLN A 12 7.37 15.81 23.11
C GLN A 12 6.68 14.44 22.97
N PRO A 13 6.37 13.99 21.74
CA PRO A 13 5.63 12.75 21.50
C PRO A 13 6.38 11.49 22.01
N GLN A 14 7.70 11.59 22.15
CA GLN A 14 8.59 10.52 22.63
C GLN A 14 8.30 10.12 24.10
N ALA A 15 7.70 11.01 24.89
CA ALA A 15 7.39 10.78 26.30
C ALA A 15 6.09 9.99 26.53
N LEU A 16 5.27 9.78 25.48
CA LEU A 16 3.98 9.11 25.61
C LEU A 16 4.13 7.57 25.55
N PRO A 17 3.49 6.82 26.47
CA PRO A 17 3.53 5.36 26.45
C PRO A 17 2.88 4.79 25.18
N LEU A 18 1.83 5.45 24.68
CA LEU A 18 1.15 5.09 23.43
C LEU A 18 2.12 4.98 22.26
N ARG A 19 3.10 5.90 22.14
CA ARG A 19 4.09 5.84 21.06
C ARG A 19 4.97 4.59 21.15
N ARG A 20 5.28 4.11 22.36
CA ARG A 20 6.06 2.88 22.55
C ARG A 20 5.25 1.66 22.13
N VAL A 21 3.97 1.61 22.50
CA VAL A 21 3.05 0.53 22.10
C VAL A 21 2.90 0.50 20.58
N LEU A 22 2.59 1.64 19.95
CA LEU A 22 2.45 1.72 18.50
C LEU A 22 3.74 1.35 17.77
N TYR A 23 4.91 1.71 18.31
CA TYR A 23 6.20 1.27 17.77
C TYR A 23 6.36 -0.25 17.80
N GLN A 24 5.95 -0.92 18.89
CA GLN A 24 5.99 -2.40 18.95
C GLN A 24 5.02 -3.01 17.94
N VAL A 25 3.79 -2.50 17.85
CA VAL A 25 2.80 -2.95 16.87
C VAL A 25 3.35 -2.80 15.44
N HIS A 26 3.86 -1.63 15.09
CA HIS A 26 4.44 -1.34 13.77
C HIS A 26 5.64 -2.24 13.47
N LEU A 27 6.52 -2.47 14.45
CA LEU A 27 7.70 -3.32 14.30
C LEU A 27 7.31 -4.77 14.06
N TRP A 28 6.46 -5.34 14.91
CA TRP A 28 6.09 -6.75 14.83
C TRP A 28 5.26 -7.04 13.60
N LEU A 29 4.27 -6.19 13.28
CA LEU A 29 3.53 -6.32 12.03
C LEU A 29 4.46 -6.19 10.82
N GLY A 30 5.34 -5.19 10.79
CA GLY A 30 6.28 -4.99 9.69
C GLY A 30 7.23 -6.18 9.46
N ILE A 31 7.62 -6.88 10.52
CA ILE A 31 8.43 -8.12 10.42
C ILE A 31 7.56 -9.30 9.96
N THR A 32 6.40 -9.51 10.56
CA THR A 32 5.57 -10.70 10.30
C THR A 32 4.92 -10.67 8.92
N VAL A 33 4.44 -9.51 8.46
CA VAL A 33 3.80 -9.38 7.15
C VAL A 33 4.76 -8.90 6.06
N GLY A 34 6.00 -8.59 6.40
CA GLY A 34 6.94 -7.94 5.48
C GLY A 34 7.28 -8.75 4.24
N LEU A 35 7.47 -10.08 4.37
CA LEU A 35 7.71 -10.95 3.21
C LEU A 35 6.47 -11.02 2.31
N TYR A 36 5.28 -11.12 2.90
CA TYR A 36 4.01 -11.04 2.17
C TYR A 36 3.90 -9.71 1.40
N VAL A 37 4.21 -8.58 2.04
CA VAL A 37 4.20 -7.26 1.41
C VAL A 37 5.16 -7.20 0.22
N VAL A 38 6.35 -7.79 0.33
CA VAL A 38 7.30 -7.86 -0.80
C VAL A 38 6.72 -8.66 -1.96
N VAL A 39 6.13 -9.83 -1.70
CA VAL A 39 5.52 -10.67 -2.74
C VAL A 39 4.40 -9.92 -3.45
N ILE A 40 3.46 -9.34 -2.71
CA ILE A 40 2.33 -8.58 -3.27
C ILE A 40 2.78 -7.33 -4.02
N SER A 41 3.83 -6.65 -3.54
CA SER A 41 4.41 -5.48 -4.24
C SER A 41 4.99 -5.88 -5.60
N ILE A 42 5.77 -6.97 -5.64
CA ILE A 42 6.40 -7.44 -6.88
C ILE A 42 5.34 -7.97 -7.85
N SER A 43 4.39 -8.78 -7.38
CA SER A 43 3.31 -9.30 -8.23
C SER A 43 2.40 -8.17 -8.74
N GLY A 44 2.07 -7.19 -7.90
CA GLY A 44 1.25 -6.05 -8.28
C GLY A 44 1.92 -5.21 -9.37
N SER A 45 3.21 -4.91 -9.21
CA SER A 45 4.02 -4.24 -10.24
C SER A 45 4.05 -5.01 -11.57
N ALA A 46 4.08 -6.34 -11.55
CA ALA A 46 4.02 -7.16 -12.77
C ALA A 46 2.64 -7.08 -13.47
N VAL A 47 1.56 -6.98 -12.70
CA VAL A 47 0.17 -7.04 -13.21
C VAL A 47 -0.32 -5.70 -13.78
N VAL A 48 0.34 -4.57 -13.49
CA VAL A 48 -0.07 -3.23 -13.99
C VAL A 48 -0.29 -3.21 -15.51
N PHE A 49 0.56 -3.91 -16.28
CA PHE A 49 0.51 -3.93 -17.74
C PHE A 49 -0.44 -4.98 -18.33
N ARG A 50 -1.21 -5.70 -17.50
CA ARG A 50 -2.07 -6.79 -17.97
C ARG A 50 -2.93 -6.40 -19.17
N ARG A 51 -3.63 -5.28 -19.05
CA ARG A 51 -4.52 -4.76 -20.10
C ARG A 51 -3.79 -4.46 -21.41
N GLU A 52 -2.53 -4.01 -21.35
CA GLU A 52 -1.77 -3.64 -22.55
C GLU A 52 -1.23 -4.87 -23.22
N LEU A 53 -0.67 -5.78 -22.43
CA LEU A 53 -0.13 -7.01 -22.95
C LEU A 53 -1.22 -7.85 -23.62
N THR A 54 -2.42 -7.92 -23.02
CA THR A 54 -3.58 -8.54 -23.66
C THR A 54 -3.95 -7.85 -24.98
N ARG A 55 -4.02 -6.51 -25.00
CA ARG A 55 -4.36 -5.75 -26.23
C ARG A 55 -3.31 -5.90 -27.33
N TRP A 56 -2.03 -6.03 -26.98
CA TRP A 56 -0.95 -6.19 -27.95
C TRP A 56 -0.86 -7.61 -28.50
N LEU A 57 -1.07 -8.62 -27.65
CA LEU A 57 -0.94 -10.03 -28.03
C LEU A 57 -2.23 -10.61 -28.61
N LEU A 58 -3.38 -10.07 -28.25
CA LEU A 58 -4.71 -10.47 -28.72
C LEU A 58 -5.50 -9.23 -29.19
N PRO A 59 -5.04 -8.51 -30.24
CA PRO A 59 -5.66 -7.27 -30.69
C PRO A 59 -7.12 -7.45 -31.13
N ASP A 60 -7.43 -8.60 -31.76
CA ASP A 60 -8.77 -8.94 -32.23
C ASP A 60 -9.61 -9.69 -31.18
N GLY A 61 -9.07 -9.92 -29.99
CA GLY A 61 -9.71 -10.71 -28.92
C GLY A 61 -9.77 -12.22 -29.18
N ASN A 62 -9.38 -12.68 -30.36
CA ASN A 62 -9.38 -14.10 -30.73
C ASN A 62 -8.13 -14.82 -30.24
N ILE A 63 -8.30 -16.00 -29.66
CA ILE A 63 -7.20 -16.86 -29.23
C ILE A 63 -6.66 -17.60 -30.47
N PRO A 64 -5.35 -17.54 -30.75
CA PRO A 64 -4.76 -18.31 -31.84
C PRO A 64 -4.99 -19.82 -31.67
N ASN A 65 -5.10 -20.55 -32.77
CA ASN A 65 -5.23 -22.02 -32.75
C ASN A 65 -4.02 -22.74 -32.08
N THR A 66 -2.90 -22.03 -31.90
CA THR A 66 -1.71 -22.50 -31.18
C THR A 66 -1.86 -22.39 -29.65
N GLY A 67 -2.98 -21.85 -29.15
CA GLY A 67 -3.24 -21.62 -27.73
C GLY A 67 -2.89 -20.20 -27.26
N TYR A 68 -3.04 -19.97 -25.95
CA TYR A 68 -2.73 -18.68 -25.33
C TYR A 68 -1.23 -18.35 -25.44
N PRO A 69 -0.85 -17.10 -25.77
CA PRO A 69 0.52 -16.63 -25.68
C PRO A 69 1.10 -16.88 -24.28
N TRP A 70 2.30 -17.47 -24.21
CA TRP A 70 2.96 -17.81 -22.94
C TRP A 70 3.12 -16.61 -22.00
N ALA A 71 3.33 -15.41 -22.55
CA ALA A 71 3.46 -14.19 -21.77
C ALA A 71 2.17 -13.85 -21.00
N LEU A 72 1.00 -14.12 -21.61
CA LEU A 72 -0.29 -13.98 -20.93
C LEU A 72 -0.47 -15.06 -19.85
N VAL A 73 -0.04 -16.29 -20.10
CA VAL A 73 -0.11 -17.36 -19.10
C VAL A 73 0.70 -17.01 -17.85
N ILE A 74 1.92 -16.52 -18.02
CA ILE A 74 2.77 -16.07 -16.89
C ILE A 74 2.13 -14.88 -16.17
N LEU A 75 1.60 -13.92 -16.93
CA LEU A 75 0.94 -12.75 -16.38
C LEU A 75 -0.31 -13.13 -15.57
N GLU A 76 -1.15 -14.04 -16.06
CA GLU A 76 -2.32 -14.54 -15.32
C GLU A 76 -1.92 -15.29 -14.05
N TRP A 77 -0.77 -15.98 -14.05
CA TRP A 77 -0.22 -16.54 -12.81
C TRP A 77 0.15 -15.44 -11.80
N PHE A 78 0.77 -14.34 -12.25
CA PHE A 78 1.02 -13.19 -11.37
C PHE A 78 -0.26 -12.51 -10.89
N VAL A 79 -1.30 -12.45 -11.73
CA VAL A 79 -2.63 -11.96 -11.34
C VAL A 79 -3.19 -12.83 -10.23
N ASP A 80 -3.20 -14.16 -10.41
CA ASP A 80 -3.74 -15.07 -9.42
C ASP A 80 -2.92 -15.07 -8.11
N LEU A 81 -1.59 -14.89 -8.20
CA LEU A 81 -0.75 -14.66 -7.03
C LEU A 81 -1.09 -13.33 -6.34
N HIS A 82 -1.31 -12.25 -7.09
CA HIS A 82 -1.58 -10.94 -6.54
C HIS A 82 -2.98 -10.82 -5.94
N ASP A 83 -3.99 -11.38 -6.60
CA ASP A 83 -5.41 -11.23 -6.23
C ASP A 83 -5.84 -12.30 -5.23
N ASN A 84 -5.41 -13.54 -5.47
CA ASN A 84 -5.92 -14.73 -4.78
C ASN A 84 -4.82 -15.52 -4.06
N LEU A 85 -3.57 -15.04 -4.01
CA LEU A 85 -2.42 -15.76 -3.44
C LEU A 85 -2.23 -17.19 -3.99
N LEU A 86 -2.76 -17.50 -5.18
CA LEU A 86 -2.80 -18.86 -5.75
C LEU A 86 -3.69 -19.87 -4.97
N PHE A 87 -4.56 -19.38 -4.08
CA PHE A 87 -5.45 -20.20 -3.23
C PHE A 87 -6.94 -19.85 -3.43
N GLY A 88 -7.30 -19.26 -4.57
CA GLY A 88 -8.69 -18.93 -4.90
C GLY A 88 -9.33 -17.97 -3.88
N SER A 89 -10.57 -18.25 -3.46
CA SER A 89 -11.31 -17.37 -2.54
C SER A 89 -10.63 -17.22 -1.17
N ILE A 90 -10.12 -18.31 -0.60
CA ILE A 90 -9.42 -18.27 0.70
C ILE A 90 -8.20 -17.35 0.61
N GLY A 91 -7.42 -17.48 -0.47
CA GLY A 91 -6.26 -16.62 -0.65
C GLY A 91 -6.61 -15.16 -0.90
N ARG A 92 -7.76 -14.87 -1.55
CA ARG A 92 -8.28 -13.50 -1.65
C ARG A 92 -8.64 -12.91 -0.28
N ASP A 93 -9.31 -13.68 0.57
CA ASP A 93 -9.64 -13.25 1.94
C ASP A 93 -8.37 -12.97 2.74
N LEU A 94 -7.37 -13.85 2.65
CA LEU A 94 -6.06 -13.66 3.28
C LEU A 94 -5.34 -12.41 2.76
N ASN A 95 -5.40 -12.16 1.46
CA ASN A 95 -4.84 -10.97 0.83
C ASN A 95 -5.55 -9.69 1.33
N GLY A 96 -6.88 -9.74 1.49
CA GLY A 96 -7.67 -8.68 2.13
C GLY A 96 -7.24 -8.39 3.56
N VAL A 97 -7.07 -9.43 4.38
CA VAL A 97 -6.54 -9.29 5.75
C VAL A 97 -5.12 -8.71 5.74
N GLY A 98 -4.29 -9.14 4.79
CA GLY A 98 -2.96 -8.58 4.59
C GLY A 98 -3.01 -7.07 4.24
N ALA A 99 -3.96 -6.64 3.41
CA ALA A 99 -4.18 -5.23 3.10
C ALA A 99 -4.63 -4.43 4.35
N VAL A 100 -5.44 -5.03 5.24
CA VAL A 100 -5.77 -4.44 6.56
C VAL A 100 -4.50 -4.25 7.39
N PHE A 101 -3.61 -5.23 7.46
CA PHE A 101 -2.34 -5.07 8.18
C PHE A 101 -1.44 -3.99 7.59
N VAL A 102 -1.40 -3.85 6.26
CA VAL A 102 -0.69 -2.73 5.61
C VAL A 102 -1.31 -1.40 6.03
N ALA A 103 -2.63 -1.26 6.04
CA ALA A 103 -3.31 -0.05 6.51
C ALA A 103 -2.93 0.29 7.97
N VAL A 104 -2.90 -0.71 8.85
CA VAL A 104 -2.46 -0.54 10.25
C VAL A 104 -0.99 -0.12 10.34
N ILE A 105 -0.10 -0.70 9.54
CA ILE A 105 1.31 -0.31 9.47
C ILE A 105 1.45 1.15 9.05
N VAL A 106 0.68 1.60 8.05
CA VAL A 106 0.69 3.01 7.58
C VAL A 106 0.18 3.95 8.67
N LEU A 107 -0.93 3.63 9.33
CA LEU A 107 -1.53 4.44 10.40
C LEU A 107 -0.59 4.54 11.62
N THR A 108 -0.04 3.41 12.06
CA THR A 108 0.94 3.37 13.16
C THR A 108 2.22 4.12 12.79
N GLY A 109 2.71 3.96 11.56
CA GLY A 109 3.88 4.65 11.02
C GLY A 109 3.71 6.17 11.04
N THR A 110 2.54 6.66 10.64
CA THR A 110 2.18 8.09 10.70
C THR A 110 2.30 8.65 12.11
N PHE A 111 1.81 7.91 13.10
CA PHE A 111 1.84 8.35 14.50
C PHE A 111 3.26 8.34 15.08
N ILE A 112 4.07 7.33 14.72
CA ILE A 112 5.46 7.19 15.19
C ILE A 112 6.38 8.21 14.52
N TRP A 113 6.11 8.54 13.26
CA TRP A 113 6.87 9.46 12.41
C TRP A 113 6.99 10.84 13.04
N TRP A 114 5.93 11.34 13.70
CA TRP A 114 5.91 12.68 14.29
C TRP A 114 7.04 12.88 15.33
N PRO A 115 8.06 13.73 15.03
CA PRO A 115 9.20 13.93 15.92
C PRO A 115 8.97 15.08 16.93
N GLY A 116 7.87 15.82 16.81
CA GLY A 116 7.56 17.05 17.54
C GLY A 116 7.74 18.33 16.71
N ARG A 117 7.04 19.41 17.10
CA ARG A 117 6.95 20.70 16.38
C ARG A 117 8.30 21.37 16.08
N GLN A 118 9.35 21.11 16.85
CA GLN A 118 10.65 21.74 16.61
C GLN A 118 11.48 21.03 15.52
N ARG A 119 11.20 19.74 15.26
CA ARG A 119 12.04 18.89 14.38
C ARG A 119 11.29 18.31 13.19
N TRP A 120 10.01 18.64 12.98
CA TRP A 120 9.20 18.06 11.91
C TRP A 120 9.82 18.21 10.50
N LYS A 121 10.38 19.39 10.18
CA LYS A 121 11.06 19.63 8.89
C LYS A 121 12.21 18.66 8.63
N GLN A 122 12.92 18.25 9.68
CA GLN A 122 14.04 17.32 9.59
C GLN A 122 13.58 15.88 9.27
N SER A 123 12.32 15.54 9.53
CA SER A 123 11.74 14.22 9.29
C SER A 123 11.13 14.07 7.89
N LEU A 124 11.05 15.16 7.13
CA LEU A 124 10.56 15.19 5.74
C LEU A 124 11.66 14.91 4.70
N MET A 125 12.92 15.03 5.09
CA MET A 125 14.05 15.00 4.17
C MET A 125 15.06 13.92 4.56
N VAL A 126 15.67 13.31 3.54
CA VAL A 126 16.79 12.41 3.72
C VAL A 126 18.04 13.25 4.00
N GLN A 127 18.45 13.31 5.27
CA GLN A 127 19.68 14.01 5.64
C GLN A 127 20.89 13.13 5.36
N ARG A 128 21.89 13.69 4.65
CA ARG A 128 23.21 13.07 4.51
C ARG A 128 23.86 13.03 5.89
N THR A 129 23.82 11.86 6.51
CA THR A 129 24.33 11.58 7.84
C THR A 129 25.20 10.33 7.77
N GLN A 130 25.90 10.00 8.85
CA GLN A 130 26.60 8.70 8.94
C GLN A 130 25.65 7.56 8.56
N ALA A 131 26.17 6.53 7.89
CA ALA A 131 25.39 5.41 7.30
C ALA A 131 24.39 4.76 8.27
N ARG A 132 24.65 4.87 9.57
CA ARG A 132 23.76 4.38 10.63
C ARG A 132 22.44 5.14 10.75
N ARG A 133 22.47 6.47 10.74
CA ARG A 133 21.25 7.30 10.85
C ARG A 133 20.57 7.47 9.50
N PHE A 134 21.32 7.36 8.41
CA PHE A 134 20.81 7.45 7.05
C PHE A 134 19.63 6.51 6.78
N SER A 135 19.70 5.22 7.14
CA SER A 135 18.60 4.27 6.93
C SER A 135 17.31 4.67 7.65
N TRP A 136 17.42 5.29 8.84
CA TRP A 136 16.25 5.79 9.56
C TRP A 136 15.65 7.01 8.86
N HIS A 137 16.48 7.96 8.42
CA HIS A 137 16.01 9.12 7.64
C HIS A 137 15.37 8.70 6.33
N LEU A 138 15.95 7.70 5.63
CA LEU A 138 15.42 7.18 4.38
C LEU A 138 14.05 6.51 4.57
N HIS A 139 13.93 5.59 5.52
CA HIS A 139 12.66 4.92 5.83
C HIS A 139 11.59 5.93 6.25
N SER A 140 11.95 6.90 7.10
CA SER A 140 11.06 7.96 7.58
C SER A 140 10.57 8.86 6.45
N ALA A 141 11.46 9.28 5.55
CA ALA A 141 11.12 10.15 4.43
C ALA A 141 10.26 9.44 3.39
N ILE A 142 10.66 8.22 2.97
CA ILE A 142 9.88 7.44 2.00
C ILE A 142 8.48 7.17 2.57
N GLY A 143 8.39 6.66 3.79
CA GLY A 143 7.10 6.33 4.42
C GLY A 143 6.18 7.53 4.58
N PHE A 144 6.72 8.72 4.85
CA PHE A 144 5.92 9.94 4.91
C PHE A 144 5.40 10.37 3.54
N TRP A 145 6.27 10.45 2.53
CA TRP A 145 5.89 10.94 1.20
C TRP A 145 4.98 9.95 0.46
N SER A 146 5.04 8.66 0.80
CA SER A 146 4.15 7.65 0.25
C SER A 146 2.88 7.42 1.09
N LEU A 147 2.67 8.13 2.19
CA LEU A 147 1.61 7.82 3.17
C LEU A 147 0.21 7.77 2.56
N ILE A 148 -0.20 8.86 1.89
CA ILE A 148 -1.55 8.97 1.32
C ILE A 148 -1.75 7.90 0.25
N PHE A 149 -0.72 7.70 -0.56
CA PHE A 149 -0.72 6.72 -1.62
C PHE A 149 -0.84 5.29 -1.07
N LEU A 150 0.00 4.89 -0.12
CA LEU A 150 -0.03 3.56 0.49
C LEU A 150 -1.32 3.31 1.29
N PHE A 151 -1.84 4.34 1.96
CA PHE A 151 -3.11 4.23 2.66
C PHE A 151 -4.25 3.98 1.67
N GLY A 152 -4.36 4.79 0.62
CA GLY A 152 -5.35 4.58 -0.45
C GLY A 152 -5.18 3.20 -1.11
N TRP A 153 -3.95 2.78 -1.38
CA TRP A 153 -3.70 1.47 -1.99
C TRP A 153 -4.10 0.30 -1.08
N SER A 154 -3.85 0.43 0.23
CA SER A 154 -4.31 -0.56 1.20
C SER A 154 -5.83 -0.61 1.29
N VAL A 155 -6.51 0.54 1.28
CA VAL A 155 -7.98 0.62 1.31
C VAL A 155 -8.60 -0.03 0.06
N THR A 156 -8.01 0.21 -1.11
CA THR A 156 -8.48 -0.43 -2.36
C THR A 156 -8.20 -1.94 -2.39
N GLY A 157 -7.08 -2.40 -1.83
CA GLY A 157 -6.85 -3.84 -1.64
C GLY A 157 -7.86 -4.50 -0.70
N ILE A 158 -8.24 -3.82 0.39
CA ILE A 158 -9.30 -4.29 1.29
C ILE A 158 -10.64 -4.36 0.53
N TYR A 159 -10.96 -3.34 -0.27
CA TYR A 159 -12.18 -3.32 -1.08
C TYR A 159 -12.28 -4.50 -2.06
N PHE A 160 -11.18 -4.87 -2.74
CA PHE A 160 -11.21 -6.01 -3.68
C PHE A 160 -11.45 -7.37 -3.01
N ALA A 161 -11.05 -7.53 -1.75
CA ALA A 161 -11.33 -8.74 -0.99
C ALA A 161 -12.71 -8.68 -0.30
N PHE A 162 -13.07 -7.53 0.24
CA PHE A 162 -14.26 -7.30 1.04
C PHE A 162 -15.05 -6.10 0.49
N PRO A 163 -15.80 -6.27 -0.62
CA PRO A 163 -16.52 -5.16 -1.24
C PRO A 163 -17.77 -4.74 -0.44
N GLU A 164 -18.45 -5.68 0.22
CA GLU A 164 -19.74 -5.44 0.86
C GLU A 164 -19.76 -4.25 1.84
N PRO A 165 -18.78 -4.06 2.75
CA PRO A 165 -18.77 -2.91 3.65
C PRO A 165 -18.67 -1.56 2.92
N PHE A 166 -17.96 -1.53 1.78
CA PHE A 166 -17.79 -0.32 0.98
C PHE A 166 -19.04 -0.03 0.16
N GLU A 167 -19.58 -1.04 -0.52
CA GLU A 167 -20.81 -0.91 -1.30
C GLU A 167 -21.98 -0.50 -0.38
N TRP A 168 -22.13 -1.14 0.77
CA TRP A 168 -23.12 -0.73 1.77
C TRP A 168 -22.96 0.73 2.22
N PHE A 169 -21.72 1.21 2.36
CA PHE A 169 -21.46 2.59 2.71
C PHE A 169 -21.81 3.55 1.56
N PHE A 170 -21.35 3.27 0.35
CA PHE A 170 -21.53 4.15 -0.80
C PHE A 170 -22.94 4.12 -1.39
N ASN A 171 -23.65 2.99 -1.29
CA ASN A 171 -25.05 2.88 -1.70
C ASN A 171 -25.98 3.79 -0.87
N ARG A 172 -25.52 4.34 0.26
CA ARG A 172 -26.25 5.41 0.97
C ARG A 172 -26.37 6.71 0.18
N PHE A 173 -25.47 6.93 -0.77
CA PHE A 173 -25.50 8.08 -1.65
C PHE A 173 -26.26 7.78 -2.95
N ASP A 174 -26.47 6.50 -3.27
CA ASP A 174 -27.11 6.01 -4.51
C ASP A 174 -28.45 5.31 -4.20
N GLN A 175 -29.31 5.96 -3.40
CA GLN A 175 -30.55 5.35 -2.88
C GLN A 175 -31.67 5.24 -3.92
N ASP A 176 -31.64 6.06 -4.96
CA ASP A 176 -32.63 6.07 -6.04
C ASP A 176 -32.07 5.32 -7.26
N PRO A 177 -32.62 4.13 -7.60
CA PRO A 177 -32.19 3.37 -8.78
C PRO A 177 -32.43 4.09 -10.12
N SER A 178 -33.28 5.13 -10.12
CA SER A 178 -33.58 5.95 -11.30
C SER A 178 -32.64 7.14 -11.47
N ASP A 179 -31.76 7.41 -10.50
CA ASP A 179 -30.78 8.48 -10.63
C ASP A 179 -29.67 8.07 -11.61
N PHE A 180 -29.50 8.89 -12.64
CA PHE A 180 -28.43 8.73 -13.61
C PHE A 180 -27.06 9.12 -13.03
N GLN A 181 -27.04 9.94 -11.98
CA GLN A 181 -25.82 10.30 -11.27
C GLN A 181 -25.68 9.41 -10.04
N ARG A 182 -24.84 8.38 -10.15
CA ARG A 182 -24.53 7.44 -9.05
C ARG A 182 -23.16 7.76 -8.47
N PRO A 183 -23.05 8.78 -7.59
CA PRO A 183 -21.77 9.23 -7.05
C PRO A 183 -21.01 8.13 -6.31
N GLY A 184 -21.70 7.19 -5.65
CA GLY A 184 -21.08 6.04 -4.98
C GLY A 184 -20.31 5.14 -5.95
N GLU A 185 -20.95 4.76 -7.06
CA GLU A 185 -20.29 4.01 -8.15
C GLU A 185 -19.09 4.76 -8.74
N GLY A 186 -19.24 6.08 -8.95
CA GLY A 186 -18.16 6.93 -9.45
C GLY A 186 -16.92 6.91 -8.54
N ILE A 187 -17.11 6.96 -7.22
CA ILE A 187 -16.02 6.88 -6.25
C ILE A 187 -15.33 5.52 -6.29
N LEU A 188 -16.09 4.42 -6.37
CA LEU A 188 -15.54 3.07 -6.48
C LEU A 188 -14.69 2.90 -7.75
N LEU A 189 -15.14 3.46 -8.88
CA LEU A 189 -14.37 3.44 -10.13
C LEU A 189 -13.06 4.22 -10.01
N VAL A 190 -13.08 5.40 -9.37
CA VAL A 190 -11.85 6.16 -9.10
C VAL A 190 -10.88 5.36 -8.24
N LEU A 191 -11.37 4.65 -7.22
CA LEU A 191 -10.55 3.76 -6.40
C LEU A 191 -9.91 2.64 -7.23
N ILE A 192 -10.68 1.99 -8.10
CA ILE A 192 -10.19 0.94 -9.01
C ILE A 192 -9.12 1.50 -9.96
N ASP A 193 -9.38 2.65 -10.59
CA ASP A 193 -8.46 3.27 -11.53
C ASP A 193 -7.17 3.75 -10.85
N LEU A 194 -7.27 4.25 -9.62
CA LEU A 194 -6.11 4.61 -8.79
C LEU A 194 -5.31 3.39 -8.36
N HIS A 195 -5.93 2.25 -8.07
CA HIS A 195 -5.19 1.03 -7.73
C HIS A 195 -4.35 0.53 -8.91
N PHE A 196 -4.91 0.54 -10.12
CA PHE A 196 -4.25 0.02 -11.32
C PHE A 196 -3.51 1.08 -12.16
N GLY A 197 -3.56 2.36 -11.79
CA GLY A 197 -2.93 3.45 -12.55
C GLY A 197 -3.55 3.65 -13.94
N ARG A 198 -4.87 3.47 -14.09
CA ARG A 198 -5.57 3.40 -15.39
C ARG A 198 -6.02 4.74 -15.97
N PHE A 199 -5.64 5.86 -15.36
CA PHE A 199 -6.16 7.19 -15.67
C PHE A 199 -5.24 8.10 -16.50
N GLY A 200 -4.00 7.70 -16.81
CA GLY A 200 -3.04 8.58 -17.53
C GLY A 200 -2.13 7.87 -18.54
N GLY A 201 -2.63 6.80 -19.15
CA GLY A 201 -1.93 6.10 -20.23
C GLY A 201 -0.63 5.38 -19.77
N LEU A 202 0.28 5.14 -20.72
CA LEU A 202 1.47 4.33 -20.47
C LEU A 202 2.44 4.97 -19.46
N ALA A 203 2.62 6.30 -19.51
CA ALA A 203 3.53 7.00 -18.62
C ALA A 203 3.14 6.86 -17.14
N ILE A 204 1.86 7.07 -16.82
CA ILE A 204 1.33 6.89 -15.46
C ILE A 204 1.44 5.43 -15.02
N ARG A 205 1.26 4.47 -15.92
CA ARG A 205 1.40 3.04 -15.59
C ARG A 205 2.81 2.63 -15.26
N THR A 206 3.78 3.11 -16.04
CA THR A 206 5.20 2.92 -15.72
C THR A 206 5.56 3.53 -14.37
N LEU A 207 5.02 4.71 -14.04
CA LEU A 207 5.16 5.28 -12.71
C LEU A 207 4.52 4.39 -11.63
N TRP A 208 3.33 3.83 -11.89
CA TRP A 208 2.64 2.93 -10.98
C TRP A 208 3.42 1.65 -10.67
N VAL A 209 4.18 1.12 -11.64
CA VAL A 209 5.10 -0.01 -11.39
C VAL A 209 6.16 0.36 -10.36
N VAL A 210 6.76 1.55 -10.47
CA VAL A 210 7.76 2.04 -9.52
C VAL A 210 7.14 2.29 -8.15
N LEU A 211 5.97 2.91 -8.12
CA LEU A 211 5.23 3.14 -6.88
C LEU A 211 4.80 1.81 -6.22
N GLY A 212 4.49 0.78 -7.01
CA GLY A 212 4.19 -0.59 -6.58
C GLY A 212 5.29 -1.25 -5.79
N LEU A 213 6.54 -0.85 -6.02
CA LEU A 213 7.68 -1.39 -5.28
C LEU A 213 7.96 -0.65 -3.96
N LEU A 214 7.27 0.47 -3.67
CA LEU A 214 7.48 1.24 -2.44
C LEU A 214 7.29 0.43 -1.15
N PRO A 215 6.27 -0.43 -0.99
CA PRO A 215 6.13 -1.22 0.24
C PRO A 215 7.30 -2.19 0.43
N ALA A 216 7.81 -2.80 -0.64
CA ALA A 216 9.02 -3.64 -0.59
C ALA A 216 10.26 -2.83 -0.17
N VAL A 217 10.44 -1.62 -0.73
CA VAL A 217 11.53 -0.71 -0.31
C VAL A 217 11.39 -0.31 1.16
N LEU A 218 10.17 -0.04 1.64
CA LEU A 218 9.91 0.28 3.04
C LEU A 218 10.22 -0.90 3.97
N PHE A 219 9.89 -2.13 3.56
CA PHE A 219 10.27 -3.32 4.30
C PHE A 219 11.80 -3.46 4.40
N ILE A 220 12.52 -3.37 3.27
CA ILE A 220 13.99 -3.47 3.24
C ILE A 220 14.64 -2.39 4.12
N THR A 221 14.21 -1.14 3.97
CA THR A 221 14.74 -0.03 4.76
C THR A 221 14.40 -0.17 6.26
N GLY A 222 13.20 -0.65 6.59
CA GLY A 222 12.76 -0.92 7.96
C GLY A 222 13.55 -2.06 8.62
N ALA A 223 13.74 -3.17 7.91
CA ALA A 223 14.57 -4.30 8.34
C ALA A 223 16.02 -3.87 8.57
N THR A 224 16.56 -3.02 7.68
CA THR A 224 17.90 -2.43 7.85
C THR A 224 18.00 -1.56 9.10
N VAL A 225 16.97 -0.77 9.41
CA VAL A 225 16.91 0.04 10.64
C VAL A 225 16.87 -0.86 11.88
N TRP A 226 16.08 -1.94 11.86
CA TRP A 226 16.02 -2.91 12.95
C TRP A 226 17.37 -3.61 13.17
N TRP A 227 17.98 -4.13 12.11
CA TRP A 227 19.29 -4.80 12.15
C TRP A 227 20.38 -3.89 12.73
N LYS A 228 20.47 -2.64 12.26
CA LYS A 228 21.44 -1.66 12.77
C LYS A 228 21.19 -1.25 14.23
N ARG A 229 19.98 -1.48 14.77
CA ARG A 229 19.67 -1.25 16.19
C ARG A 229 20.03 -2.46 17.06
N THR A 230 19.86 -3.68 16.57
CA THR A 230 20.17 -4.92 17.32
C THR A 230 21.67 -5.20 17.42
N GLN A 231 22.46 -4.84 16.40
CA GLN A 231 23.94 -4.88 16.38
C GLN A 231 24.62 -3.96 17.41
N LYS A 232 23.85 -3.30 18.28
CA LYS A 232 24.35 -2.36 19.30
C LYS A 232 24.23 -2.92 20.73
N LYS A 233 23.95 -4.22 20.85
CA LYS A 233 24.07 -4.96 22.10
C LYS A 233 25.46 -5.55 22.19
#